data_AF-A0A7J2XBB4-F1
#
_entry.id   AF-A0A7J2XBB4-F1
#
_cell.length_a   1.000
_cell.length_b   1.000
_cell.length_c   1.000
_cell.angle_alpha   90.00
_cell.angle_beta   90.00
_cell.angle_gamma   90.00
#
_symmetry.space_group_name_H-M   'P 1'
#
loop_
_entity.id
_entity.type
_entity.pdbx_description
1 polymer ?
#
loop_
_entity_poly.entity_id
_entity_poly.type
_entity_poly.pdbx_seq_one_letter_code
_entity_poly.pdbx_strand_id
1 'polypeptide(L)'
;MLKDKDLDTLKGILSGKEIMVCPRCGGHLTLVYLPPRYTGYRAVYDTYLECNKCNFRIRVSSYTVYGAVRDFDEDTIEISTWSEMGSRETRRFYHVLDQALLKKLKERENLVEFLVVNDTVLVVIG
;
A
#
# COMPACT_ATOMS: atom_id res chain seq x y z
N MET A 1 -11.45 -9.50 9.71
CA MET A 1 -11.60 -9.60 8.25
C MET A 1 -12.47 -8.43 7.81
N LEU A 2 -12.01 -7.62 6.85
CA LEU A 2 -12.85 -6.61 6.20
C LEU A 2 -13.94 -7.34 5.41
N LYS A 3 -15.15 -6.78 5.35
CA LYS A 3 -16.23 -7.38 4.55
C LYS A 3 -15.91 -7.19 3.07
N ASP A 4 -16.35 -8.08 2.18
CA ASP A 4 -16.03 -8.01 0.73
C ASP A 4 -16.36 -6.64 0.12
N LYS A 5 -17.44 -6.00 0.59
CA LYS A 5 -17.84 -4.65 0.20
C LYS A 5 -16.82 -3.55 0.55
N ASP A 6 -16.11 -3.71 1.66
CA ASP A 6 -15.05 -2.79 2.10
C ASP A 6 -13.80 -2.95 1.22
N LEU A 7 -13.51 -4.19 0.82
CA LEU A 7 -12.44 -4.55 -0.12
C LEU A 7 -12.69 -3.98 -1.52
N ASP A 8 -13.91 -4.08 -2.04
CA ASP A 8 -14.28 -3.47 -3.33
C ASP A 8 -14.26 -1.95 -3.27
N THR A 9 -14.66 -1.36 -2.14
CA THR A 9 -14.58 0.09 -1.91
C THR A 9 -13.12 0.55 -1.87
N LEU A 10 -12.23 -0.22 -1.24
CA LEU A 10 -10.80 0.04 -1.20
C LEU A 10 -10.16 -0.10 -2.57
N LYS A 11 -10.51 -1.15 -3.32
CA LYS A 11 -10.09 -1.28 -4.73
C LYS A 11 -10.51 -0.05 -5.51
N GLY A 12 -11.74 0.43 -5.39
CA GLY A 12 -12.19 1.66 -6.05
C GLY A 12 -11.47 2.94 -5.59
N ILE A 13 -11.06 3.04 -4.32
CA ILE A 13 -10.25 4.17 -3.79
C ILE A 13 -8.83 4.14 -4.36
N LEU A 14 -8.32 2.95 -4.69
CA LEU A 14 -6.95 2.71 -5.09
C LEU A 14 -6.78 2.51 -6.60
N SER A 15 -7.81 2.10 -7.34
CA SER A 15 -7.72 1.74 -8.77
C SER A 15 -7.94 2.90 -9.75
N GLY A 16 -7.73 4.15 -9.32
CA GLY A 16 -7.93 5.36 -10.13
C GLY A 16 -6.64 6.14 -10.40
N LYS A 17 -6.66 7.00 -11.43
CA LYS A 17 -5.58 7.99 -11.69
C LYS A 17 -5.40 8.98 -10.53
N GLU A 18 -6.46 9.21 -9.76
CA GLU A 18 -6.44 9.96 -8.51
C GLU A 18 -6.60 8.99 -7.35
N ILE A 19 -5.48 8.60 -6.76
CA ILE A 19 -5.43 7.77 -5.54
C ILE A 19 -5.90 8.63 -4.37
N MET A 20 -6.43 8.01 -3.31
CA MET A 20 -6.89 8.71 -2.11
C MET A 20 -8.10 9.61 -2.35
N VAL A 21 -9.02 9.19 -3.22
CA VAL A 21 -10.30 9.89 -3.46
C VAL A 21 -11.44 9.19 -2.72
N CYS A 22 -12.29 9.98 -2.07
CA CYS A 22 -13.42 9.49 -1.32
C CYS A 22 -14.51 8.96 -2.27
N PRO A 23 -14.96 7.70 -2.11
CA PRO A 23 -15.93 7.08 -3.01
C PRO A 23 -17.35 7.63 -2.82
N ARG A 24 -17.60 8.42 -1.76
CA ARG A 24 -18.93 9.00 -1.48
C ARG A 24 -19.11 10.41 -2.01
N CYS A 25 -18.05 11.22 -2.06
CA CYS A 25 -18.15 12.64 -2.39
C CYS A 25 -17.03 13.18 -3.27
N GLY A 26 -16.07 12.35 -3.70
CA GLY A 26 -14.92 12.80 -4.48
C GLY A 26 -13.94 13.70 -3.72
N GLY A 27 -14.06 13.82 -2.39
CA GLY A 27 -13.10 14.54 -1.55
C GLY A 27 -11.78 13.80 -1.39
N HIS A 28 -10.75 14.48 -0.90
CA HIS A 28 -9.46 13.84 -0.62
C HIS A 28 -9.54 13.00 0.66
N LEU A 29 -8.91 11.84 0.64
CA LEU A 29 -8.74 10.96 1.79
C LEU A 29 -7.39 11.22 2.46
N THR A 30 -7.34 11.18 3.77
CA THR A 30 -6.10 11.29 4.54
C THR A 30 -5.87 9.99 5.31
N LEU A 31 -4.60 9.57 5.39
CA LEU A 31 -4.17 8.46 6.24
C LEU A 31 -3.97 8.96 7.67
N VAL A 32 -4.74 8.44 8.61
CA VAL A 32 -4.60 8.71 10.05
C VAL A 32 -4.09 7.45 10.73
N TYR A 33 -2.80 7.45 11.10
CA TYR A 33 -2.16 6.34 11.80
C TYR A 33 -2.59 6.30 13.27
N LEU A 34 -3.07 5.14 13.73
CA LEU A 34 -3.22 4.85 15.15
C LEU A 34 -1.89 4.33 15.72
N PRO A 35 -1.76 4.20 17.06
CA PRO A 35 -0.58 3.60 17.66
C PRO A 35 -0.23 2.25 17.01
N PRO A 36 1.06 2.01 16.71
CA PRO A 36 1.49 0.80 16.02
C PRO A 36 1.24 -0.44 16.85
N ARG A 37 0.91 -1.52 16.17
CA ARG A 37 1.01 -2.89 16.68
C ARG A 37 2.32 -3.47 16.15
N TYR A 38 3.22 -3.81 17.06
CA TYR A 38 4.47 -4.47 16.68
C TYR A 38 4.18 -5.97 16.47
N THR A 39 4.31 -6.43 15.23
CA THR A 39 4.56 -7.85 14.98
C THR A 39 6.08 -8.02 14.94
N GLY A 40 6.62 -9.19 15.28
CA GLY A 40 8.02 -9.37 15.71
C GLY A 40 9.12 -8.64 14.90
N TYR A 41 8.87 -8.31 13.63
CA TYR A 41 9.84 -7.70 12.72
C TYR A 41 9.30 -6.47 11.95
N ARG A 42 8.07 -6.00 12.23
CA ARG A 42 7.48 -4.82 11.58
C ARG A 42 6.47 -4.09 12.46
N ALA A 43 6.45 -2.77 12.32
CA ALA A 43 5.36 -1.96 12.85
C ALA A 43 4.17 -2.04 11.87
N VAL A 44 3.06 -2.63 12.32
CA VAL A 44 1.80 -2.62 11.59
C VAL A 44 0.89 -1.58 12.23
N TYR A 45 0.49 -0.60 11.46
CA TYR A 45 -0.40 0.45 11.92
C TYR A 45 -1.84 0.07 11.58
N ASP A 46 -2.72 0.14 12.58
CA ASP A 46 -4.13 0.36 12.29
C ASP A 46 -4.26 1.79 11.79
N THR A 47 -4.82 1.95 10.60
CA THR A 47 -4.90 3.25 9.95
C THR A 47 -6.34 3.52 9.55
N TYR A 48 -6.78 4.76 9.66
CA TYR A 48 -8.05 5.18 9.09
C TYR A 48 -7.80 5.98 7.82
N LEU A 49 -8.53 5.62 6.75
CA LEU A 49 -8.71 6.51 5.61
C LEU A 49 -9.93 7.39 5.90
N GLU A 50 -9.70 8.68 6.09
CA GLU A 50 -10.73 9.65 6.46
C GLU A 50 -10.91 10.69 5.36
N CYS A 51 -12.16 10.96 4.96
CA CYS A 51 -12.44 12.02 4.01
C CYS A 51 -12.45 13.39 4.69
N ASN A 52 -11.78 14.36 4.08
CA ASN A 52 -11.79 15.74 4.57
C ASN A 52 -13.09 16.52 4.28
N LYS A 53 -14.00 15.98 3.46
CA LYS A 53 -15.26 16.64 3.04
C LYS A 53 -16.52 16.00 3.62
N CYS A 54 -16.50 14.72 4.00
CA CYS A 54 -17.69 14.04 4.52
C CYS A 54 -17.33 13.01 5.61
N ASN A 55 -18.34 12.43 6.26
CA ASN A 55 -18.16 11.47 7.36
C ASN A 55 -17.71 10.07 6.90
N PHE A 56 -17.11 9.96 5.70
CA PHE A 56 -16.57 8.68 5.23
C PHE A 56 -15.28 8.37 5.99
N ARG A 57 -15.26 7.18 6.59
CA ARG A 57 -14.11 6.63 7.31
C ARG A 57 -14.10 5.12 7.14
N ILE A 58 -12.93 4.56 6.83
CA ILE A 58 -12.71 3.11 6.77
C ILE A 58 -11.41 2.75 7.48
N ARG A 59 -11.43 1.65 8.24
CA ARG A 59 -10.24 1.12 8.92
C ARG A 59 -9.48 0.21 7.96
N VAL A 60 -8.18 0.43 7.86
CA VAL A 60 -7.25 -0.32 7.01
C VAL A 60 -6.03 -0.71 7.84
N SER A 61 -5.29 -1.71 7.37
CA SER A 61 -3.95 -2.00 7.90
C SER A 61 -2.92 -1.39 6.98
N SER A 62 -1.91 -0.73 7.55
CA SER A 62 -0.77 -0.23 6.80
C SER A 62 0.55 -0.64 7.44
N TYR A 63 1.54 -0.93 6.61
CA TYR A 63 2.89 -1.25 7.03
C TYR A 63 3.85 -0.89 5.90
N THR A 64 5.13 -0.78 6.22
CA THR A 64 6.14 -0.61 5.20
C THR A 64 6.83 -1.94 4.87
N VAL A 65 7.28 -2.07 3.62
CA VAL A 65 8.10 -3.17 3.14
C VAL A 65 9.36 -2.57 2.56
N TYR A 66 10.53 -2.97 3.07
CA TYR A 66 11.81 -2.56 2.51
C TYR A 66 12.31 -3.63 1.54
N GLY A 67 12.57 -3.25 0.29
CA GLY A 67 12.95 -4.24 -0.72
C GLY A 67 13.29 -3.65 -2.08
N ALA A 68 13.53 -4.54 -3.03
CA ALA A 68 13.81 -4.20 -4.43
C ALA A 68 12.70 -4.76 -5.34
N VAL A 69 12.38 -4.01 -6.41
CA VAL A 69 11.42 -4.45 -7.41
C VAL A 69 12.01 -5.60 -8.21
N ARG A 70 11.35 -6.77 -8.16
CA ARG A 70 11.74 -7.97 -8.90
C ARG A 70 11.04 -8.03 -10.25
N ASP A 71 9.72 -7.83 -10.24
CA ASP A 71 8.89 -7.76 -11.44
C ASP A 71 7.62 -6.92 -11.20
N PHE A 72 6.93 -6.52 -12.26
CA PHE A 72 5.64 -5.83 -12.18
C PHE A 72 4.85 -5.92 -13.49
N ASP A 73 3.53 -5.79 -13.39
CA ASP A 73 2.59 -5.66 -14.51
C ASP A 73 1.71 -4.41 -14.32
N GLU A 74 0.52 -4.37 -14.92
CA GLU A 74 -0.41 -3.24 -14.80
C GLU A 74 -1.03 -3.13 -13.41
N ASP A 75 -1.20 -4.26 -12.71
CA ASP A 75 -1.98 -4.33 -11.47
C ASP A 75 -1.12 -4.69 -10.26
N THR A 76 0.01 -5.37 -10.47
CA THR A 76 0.76 -6.04 -9.42
C THR A 76 2.27 -5.88 -9.53
N ILE A 77 2.90 -5.89 -8.36
CA ILE A 77 4.33 -5.73 -8.18
C ILE A 77 4.86 -6.88 -7.32
N GLU A 78 6.02 -7.39 -7.71
CA GLU A 78 6.78 -8.38 -6.93
C GLU A 78 7.99 -7.69 -6.31
N ILE A 79 8.08 -7.74 -4.99
CA ILE A 79 9.13 -7.12 -4.20
C ILE A 79 9.97 -8.24 -3.57
N SER A 80 11.26 -8.26 -3.89
CA SER A 80 12.23 -9.05 -3.14
C SER A 80 12.49 -8.36 -1.80
N THR A 81 12.14 -9.06 -0.72
CA THR A 81 12.15 -8.57 0.65
C THR A 81 12.67 -9.67 1.60
N TRP A 82 12.64 -9.38 2.89
CA TRP A 82 12.97 -10.31 3.96
C TRP A 82 11.68 -10.74 4.64
N SER A 83 11.58 -12.03 4.94
CA SER A 83 10.51 -12.61 5.73
C SER A 83 10.65 -12.19 7.19
N GLU A 84 9.61 -12.46 7.99
CA GLU A 84 9.68 -12.30 9.43
C GLU A 84 10.82 -13.15 10.06
N MET A 85 11.22 -14.27 9.45
CA MET A 85 12.34 -15.08 9.94
C MET A 85 13.72 -14.62 9.41
N GLY A 86 13.77 -13.51 8.68
CA GLY A 86 15.00 -12.98 8.09
C GLY A 86 15.49 -13.73 6.84
N SER A 87 14.72 -14.69 6.34
CA SER A 87 15.00 -15.33 5.05
C SER A 87 14.62 -14.40 3.90
N ARG A 88 15.34 -14.47 2.77
CA ARG A 88 14.93 -13.78 1.55
C ARG A 88 13.64 -14.40 1.01
N GLU A 89 12.70 -13.56 0.63
CA GLU A 89 11.46 -13.97 -0.02
C GLU A 89 11.07 -12.97 -1.11
N THR A 90 10.18 -13.38 -2.01
CA THR A 90 9.52 -12.48 -2.96
C THR A 90 8.06 -12.43 -2.60
N ARG A 91 7.54 -11.22 -2.40
CA ARG A 91 6.13 -11.00 -2.08
C ARG A 91 5.47 -10.20 -3.18
N ARG A 92 4.27 -10.65 -3.57
CA ARG A 92 3.44 -10.00 -4.57
C ARG A 92 2.39 -9.13 -3.89
N PHE A 93 2.22 -7.93 -4.41
CA PHE A 93 1.24 -6.95 -3.96
C PHE A 93 0.48 -6.37 -5.17
N TYR A 94 -0.70 -5.82 -4.94
CA TYR A 94 -1.27 -4.88 -5.90
C TYR A 94 -0.48 -3.56 -5.85
N HIS A 95 -0.52 -2.74 -6.88
CA HIS A 95 0.04 -1.38 -6.81
C HIS A 95 -0.75 -0.36 -7.61
N VAL A 96 -0.45 0.90 -7.32
CA VAL A 96 -0.97 2.08 -8.02
C VAL A 96 0.18 2.97 -8.54
N LEU A 97 1.41 2.47 -8.41
CA LEU A 97 2.62 3.18 -8.79
C LEU A 97 2.75 3.32 -10.32
N ASP A 98 3.36 4.42 -10.74
CA ASP A 98 3.69 4.69 -12.13
C ASP A 98 4.66 3.64 -12.71
N GLN A 99 4.36 3.12 -13.91
CA GLN A 99 5.18 2.08 -14.53
C GLN A 99 6.61 2.55 -14.86
N ALA A 100 6.80 3.82 -15.21
CA ALA A 100 8.14 4.34 -15.48
C ALA A 100 8.98 4.46 -14.20
N LEU A 101 8.35 4.77 -13.06
CA LEU A 101 8.99 4.66 -11.75
C LEU A 101 9.40 3.22 -11.45
N LEU A 102 8.48 2.26 -11.57
CA LEU A 102 8.76 0.85 -11.29
C LEU A 102 9.86 0.28 -12.19
N LYS A 103 9.86 0.65 -13.48
CA LYS A 103 10.91 0.28 -14.43
C LYS A 103 12.28 0.78 -13.96
N LYS A 104 12.38 2.05 -13.56
CA LYS A 104 13.64 2.63 -13.05
C LYS A 104 14.12 1.93 -11.77
N LEU A 105 13.21 1.59 -10.85
CA LEU A 105 13.56 0.89 -9.62
C LEU A 105 14.08 -0.52 -9.89
N LYS A 106 13.43 -1.25 -10.82
CA LYS A 106 13.84 -2.59 -11.25
C LYS A 106 15.21 -2.56 -11.94
N GLU A 107 15.41 -1.68 -12.92
CA GLU A 107 16.66 -1.58 -13.69
C GLU A 107 17.89 -1.21 -12.84
N ARG A 108 17.67 -0.47 -11.74
CA ARG A 108 18.74 -0.01 -10.85
C ARG A 108 18.96 -0.92 -9.63
N GLU A 109 18.11 -1.93 -9.45
CA GLU A 109 18.10 -2.78 -8.25
C GLU A 109 18.05 -1.97 -6.95
N ASN A 110 17.35 -0.83 -6.96
CA ASN A 110 17.28 0.07 -5.82
C ASN A 110 16.52 -0.60 -4.66
N LEU A 111 17.13 -0.60 -3.48
CA LEU A 111 16.45 -0.91 -2.22
C LEU A 111 15.72 0.35 -1.73
N VAL A 112 14.40 0.27 -1.69
CA VAL A 112 13.52 1.36 -1.26
C VAL A 112 12.47 0.86 -0.29
N GLU A 113 11.87 1.78 0.46
CA GLU A 113 10.76 1.47 1.34
C GLU A 113 9.42 1.69 0.61
N PHE A 114 8.50 0.75 0.72
CA PHE A 114 7.18 0.79 0.09
C PHE A 114 6.11 0.89 1.17
N LEU A 115 5.20 1.86 1.06
CA LEU A 115 4.00 1.91 1.90
C LEU A 115 2.96 0.95 1.34
N VAL A 116 2.62 -0.07 2.13
CA VAL A 116 1.54 -1.02 1.82
C VAL A 116 0.32 -0.67 2.66
N VAL A 117 -0.82 -0.53 2.00
CA VAL A 117 -2.14 -0.35 2.64
C VAL A 117 -3.06 -1.46 2.11
N ASN A 118 -3.49 -2.36 3.00
CA ASN A 118 -4.30 -3.54 2.65
C ASN A 118 -3.78 -4.27 1.39
N ASP A 119 -2.51 -4.68 1.43
CA ASP A 119 -1.81 -5.42 0.37
C ASP A 119 -1.69 -4.70 -0.99
N THR A 120 -1.93 -3.39 -0.99
CA THR A 120 -1.67 -2.51 -2.14
C THR A 120 -0.54 -1.54 -1.82
N VAL A 121 0.47 -1.50 -2.70
CA VAL A 121 1.58 -0.54 -2.62
C VAL A 121 1.12 0.81 -3.15
N LEU A 122 1.15 1.83 -2.28
CA LEU A 122 0.67 3.18 -2.61
C LEU A 122 1.76 4.16 -3.01
N VAL A 123 2.90 4.10 -2.32
CA VAL A 123 3.99 5.06 -2.50
C VAL A 123 5.33 4.41 -2.17
N VAL A 124 6.36 4.91 -2.83
CA VAL A 124 7.75 4.63 -2.51
C VAL A 124 8.25 5.73 -1.57
N ILE A 125 8.70 5.36 -0.39
CA ILE A 125 9.30 6.22 0.63
C ILE A 125 10.83 6.13 0.43
N GLY A 126 11.43 7.22 -0.07
CA GLY A 126 12.86 7.28 -0.40
C GLY A 126 13.23 8.51 -1.20
#